data_AF-A0A656Y337-F1
#
_entry.id   AF-A0A656Y337-F1
#
_cell.length_a   1.000
_cell.length_b   1.000
_cell.length_c   1.000
_cell.angle_alpha   90.00
_cell.angle_beta   90.00
_cell.angle_gamma   90.00
#
_symmetry.space_group_name_H-M   'P 1'
#
loop_
_entity.id
_entity.type
_entity.pdbx_description
1 polymer ?
#
loop_
_entity_poly.entity_id
_entity_poly.type
_entity_poly.pdbx_seq_one_letter_code
_entity_poly.pdbx_strand_id
1 'polypeptide(L)'
;MPTRRTATALLAAAAVAVAGLTAVTAATAAQAATGCKVEYRVTNQWAGGFGADVSVTNLGDPVSSWTVGWTFAAGQKITQLWNGTASTSGSAVSVASLPYNGSLATGARTSFGFNGSWSGSNPVPGTFTVNGTLCTGTTPTTTPTPTTTPTPTPTPTVTVTPTPTPTPTPTPTNPQPTSGFYVDPTTQGYRAWQSASGTDKTLLAKIALTPQAYWVGNWADPAHAKAEVADYTARAVAAGKTPMLVVYAIPGRDCGSYSGGGVAESAYAAWIDTVASGIQGNPYVVLEPDALAQLGDCAGQGDRIGFLKYAAKSLTLKGARVYIDAGHSSWLPVSTAVSRLNQVGFEYAVGFALNTSNYQTTAASKTYGQQISQQLGGKKFVIDTSRNGNGSNGEWCNPRGRALGEKPTLVNDGSGLDALLWVKLPGESDGTCNGGPSAGAWFQDIALELARNAKW
;
A
#
# COMPACT_ATOMS: atom_id res chain seq x y z
N MET A 1 35.39 66.01 44.48
CA MET A 1 36.78 65.97 43.98
C MET A 1 37.08 64.55 43.52
N PRO A 2 37.85 64.29 42.45
CA PRO A 2 37.67 64.75 41.08
C PRO A 2 37.56 63.57 40.06
N THR A 3 37.15 63.94 38.84
CA THR A 3 37.67 63.50 37.53
C THR A 3 37.56 62.05 37.01
N ARG A 4 36.75 61.93 35.94
CA ARG A 4 37.11 61.42 34.58
C ARG A 4 38.53 60.85 34.42
N ARG A 5 38.66 59.72 33.70
CA ARG A 5 39.30 59.64 32.36
C ARG A 5 39.47 58.20 31.86
N THR A 6 38.96 57.98 30.66
CA THR A 6 39.48 57.07 29.63
C THR A 6 40.88 57.50 29.17
N ALA A 7 41.75 56.54 28.80
CA ALA A 7 42.61 56.55 27.58
C ALA A 7 43.71 55.47 27.70
N THR A 8 43.79 54.45 26.84
CA THR A 8 44.40 54.36 25.48
C THR A 8 45.93 54.18 25.43
N ALA A 9 46.33 53.13 24.68
CA ALA A 9 47.51 52.96 23.83
C ALA A 9 48.88 52.61 24.45
N LEU A 10 49.50 51.51 23.98
CA LEU A 10 50.55 51.59 22.93
C LEU A 10 50.96 50.19 22.41
N LEU A 11 51.37 50.21 21.14
CA LEU A 11 51.80 49.10 20.29
C LEU A 11 53.16 48.50 20.70
N ALA A 12 53.37 47.22 20.39
CA ALA A 12 54.67 46.73 19.94
C ALA A 12 54.48 45.60 18.91
N ALA A 13 55.08 45.80 17.74
CA ALA A 13 55.09 44.89 16.61
C ALA A 13 56.11 43.75 16.80
N ALA A 14 55.77 42.57 16.28
CA ALA A 14 56.77 41.60 15.84
C ALA A 14 56.21 40.87 14.61
N ALA A 15 56.74 41.24 13.44
CA ALA A 15 56.52 40.54 12.19
C ALA A 15 57.41 39.29 12.17
N VAL A 16 56.81 38.12 11.97
CA VAL A 16 57.52 36.94 11.44
C VAL A 16 56.67 36.41 10.29
N ALA A 17 57.18 36.61 9.08
CA ALA A 17 56.67 35.97 7.88
C ALA A 17 57.13 34.51 7.87
N VAL A 18 56.18 33.57 7.88
CA VAL A 18 56.41 32.21 7.39
C VAL A 18 55.28 31.89 6.41
N ALA A 19 55.68 31.67 5.16
CA ALA A 19 54.82 31.19 4.10
C ALA A 19 54.26 29.80 4.48
N GLY A 20 52.97 29.75 4.81
CA GLY A 20 52.22 28.52 4.99
C GLY A 20 51.32 28.29 3.78
N LEU A 21 51.68 27.29 2.97
CA LEU A 21 50.90 26.76 1.85
C LEU A 21 49.42 26.57 2.27
N THR A 22 48.50 27.24 1.58
CA THR A 22 47.08 26.87 1.59
C THR A 22 46.90 25.55 0.86
N ALA A 23 47.01 24.43 1.58
CA ALA A 23 46.48 23.17 1.10
C ALA A 23 44.96 23.20 1.28
N VAL A 24 44.25 23.69 0.27
CA VAL A 24 42.82 23.39 0.11
C VAL A 24 42.74 21.89 -0.17
N THR A 25 42.56 21.08 0.86
CA THR A 25 42.13 19.70 0.69
C THR A 25 40.69 19.77 0.20
N ALA A 26 40.51 19.86 -1.11
CA ALA A 26 39.28 19.41 -1.75
C ALA A 26 39.20 17.90 -1.45
N ALA A 27 38.47 17.55 -0.39
CA ALA A 27 38.03 16.18 -0.20
C ALA A 27 37.18 15.83 -1.42
N THR A 28 37.79 15.17 -2.40
CA THR A 28 37.05 14.49 -3.45
C THR A 28 36.22 13.44 -2.73
N ALA A 29 34.91 13.69 -2.60
CA ALA A 29 33.98 12.66 -2.19
C ALA A 29 34.24 11.45 -3.10
N ALA A 30 34.63 10.32 -2.49
CA ALA A 30 34.79 9.08 -3.22
C ALA A 30 33.46 8.79 -3.93
N GLN A 31 33.45 8.82 -5.25
CA GLN A 31 32.27 8.45 -6.01
C GLN A 31 32.06 6.95 -5.83
N ALA A 32 31.05 6.61 -5.02
CA ALA A 32 30.49 5.26 -4.91
C ALA A 32 30.23 4.68 -6.31
N ALA A 33 30.34 3.36 -6.48
CA ALA A 33 30.10 2.74 -7.78
C ALA A 33 28.63 2.94 -8.20
N THR A 34 28.36 3.94 -9.05
CA THR A 34 27.01 4.34 -9.43
C THR A 34 26.49 3.49 -10.59
N GLY A 35 25.97 2.31 -10.26
CA GLY A 35 25.10 1.56 -11.18
C GLY A 35 23.64 1.83 -10.87
N CYS A 36 22.82 2.15 -11.87
CA CYS A 36 21.37 2.22 -11.71
C CYS A 36 20.64 1.80 -12.98
N LYS A 37 19.44 1.23 -12.80
CA LYS A 37 18.51 0.90 -13.88
C LYS A 37 17.19 1.61 -13.64
N VAL A 38 16.72 2.35 -14.64
CA VAL A 38 15.41 2.99 -14.63
C VAL A 38 14.57 2.39 -15.75
N GLU A 39 13.35 1.99 -15.43
CA GLU A 39 12.36 1.53 -16.40
C GLU A 39 11.13 2.42 -16.31
N TYR A 40 10.79 3.06 -17.43
CA TYR A 40 9.59 3.89 -17.57
C TYR A 40 8.57 3.16 -18.43
N ARG A 41 7.34 3.05 -17.94
CA ARG A 41 6.25 2.40 -18.65
C ARG A 41 4.99 3.27 -18.59
N VAL A 42 4.45 3.63 -19.76
CA VAL A 42 3.09 4.16 -19.85
C VAL A 42 2.12 3.01 -19.55
N THR A 43 1.33 3.15 -18.50
CA THR A 43 0.42 2.09 -18.02
C THR A 43 -0.94 2.16 -18.71
N ASN A 44 -1.42 3.37 -19.00
CA ASN A 44 -2.59 3.66 -19.81
C ASN A 44 -2.47 5.06 -20.44
N GLN A 45 -3.30 5.35 -21.44
CA GLN A 45 -3.38 6.67 -22.07
C GLN A 45 -4.80 6.96 -22.54
N TRP A 46 -5.21 8.22 -22.45
CA TRP A 46 -6.50 8.74 -22.92
C TRP A 46 -6.30 10.11 -23.58
N ALA A 47 -7.39 10.70 -24.08
CA ALA A 47 -7.34 12.03 -24.71
C ALA A 47 -6.83 13.08 -23.71
N GLY A 48 -5.63 13.62 -23.97
CA GLY A 48 -5.00 14.67 -23.16
C GLY A 48 -4.34 14.21 -21.86
N GLY A 49 -4.36 12.91 -21.52
CA GLY A 49 -3.70 12.41 -20.31
C GLY A 49 -3.19 10.97 -20.41
N PHE A 50 -2.37 10.58 -19.43
CA PHE A 50 -1.77 9.25 -19.34
C PHE A 50 -1.35 8.93 -17.91
N GLY A 51 -1.24 7.63 -17.60
CA GLY A 51 -0.59 7.12 -16.41
C GLY A 51 0.78 6.52 -16.76
N ALA A 52 1.76 6.68 -15.89
CA ALA A 52 3.07 6.06 -16.04
C ALA A 52 3.59 5.50 -14.70
N ASP A 53 4.29 4.36 -14.79
CA ASP A 53 5.10 3.79 -13.71
C ASP A 53 6.58 3.94 -14.06
N VAL A 54 7.37 4.34 -13.07
CA VAL A 54 8.83 4.43 -13.15
C VAL A 54 9.43 3.56 -12.07
N SER A 55 10.21 2.57 -12.46
CA SER A 55 10.93 1.70 -11.52
C SER A 55 12.41 2.04 -11.47
N VAL A 56 12.96 2.07 -10.26
CA VAL A 56 14.38 2.25 -9.98
C VAL A 56 14.94 0.98 -9.38
N THR A 57 16.03 0.47 -9.96
CA THR A 57 16.86 -0.58 -9.34
C THR A 57 18.22 0.01 -9.01
N ASN A 58 18.60 -0.08 -7.74
CA ASN A 58 19.94 0.31 -7.30
C ASN A 58 20.92 -0.81 -7.68
N LEU A 59 21.87 -0.56 -8.57
CA LEU A 59 22.92 -1.54 -8.92
C LEU A 59 24.27 -1.19 -8.26
N GLY A 60 24.32 -0.08 -7.53
CA GLY A 60 25.49 0.40 -6.81
C GLY A 60 25.42 0.13 -5.31
N ASP A 61 26.20 0.91 -4.55
CA ASP A 61 26.19 0.85 -3.09
C ASP A 61 24.81 1.19 -2.51
N PRO A 62 24.43 0.64 -1.34
CA PRO A 62 23.15 0.96 -0.70
C PRO A 62 22.94 2.46 -0.51
N VAL A 63 21.73 2.95 -0.80
CA VAL A 63 21.34 4.35 -0.60
C VAL A 63 20.23 4.48 0.43
N SER A 64 20.20 5.59 1.16
CA SER A 64 19.13 5.92 2.12
C SER A 64 17.99 6.74 1.51
N SER A 65 18.24 7.34 0.34
CA SER A 65 17.28 8.11 -0.44
C SER A 65 17.66 8.06 -1.92
N TRP A 66 16.69 8.30 -2.80
CA TRP A 66 16.92 8.37 -4.24
C TRP A 66 16.19 9.56 -4.86
N THR A 67 16.75 10.09 -5.94
CA THR A 67 16.14 11.13 -6.77
C THR A 67 16.27 10.73 -8.23
N VAL A 68 15.15 10.55 -8.93
CA VAL A 68 15.13 10.23 -10.37
C VAL A 68 14.92 11.49 -11.19
N GLY A 69 15.82 11.78 -12.13
CA GLY A 69 15.71 12.89 -13.06
C GLY A 69 15.46 12.46 -14.50
N TRP A 70 14.64 13.19 -15.25
CA TRP A 70 14.47 13.05 -16.71
C TRP A 70 13.93 14.33 -17.35
N THR A 71 13.85 14.35 -18.69
CA THR A 71 13.26 15.46 -19.45
C THR A 71 12.13 14.95 -20.34
N PHE A 72 10.95 15.60 -20.28
CA PHE A 72 9.87 15.34 -21.22
C PHE A 72 10.15 15.94 -22.59
N ALA A 73 9.86 15.20 -23.66
CA ALA A 73 10.22 15.58 -25.02
C ALA A 73 9.10 16.28 -25.81
N ALA A 74 7.84 16.18 -25.38
CA ALA A 74 6.69 16.68 -26.15
C ALA A 74 5.65 17.40 -25.26
N GLY A 75 6.11 18.31 -24.40
CA GLY A 75 5.22 19.17 -23.61
C GLY A 75 4.44 18.45 -22.51
N GLN A 76 4.81 17.21 -22.18
CA GLN A 76 4.15 16.46 -21.12
C GLN A 76 4.38 17.13 -19.75
N LYS A 77 3.40 17.00 -18.86
CA LYS A 77 3.47 17.52 -17.48
C LYS A 77 2.96 16.47 -16.51
N ILE A 78 3.56 16.38 -15.34
CA ILE A 78 2.99 15.62 -14.22
C ILE A 78 1.82 16.42 -13.65
N THR A 79 0.66 15.79 -13.52
CA THR A 79 -0.54 16.38 -12.91
C THR A 79 -0.80 15.82 -11.51
N GLN A 80 -0.40 14.58 -11.26
CA GLN A 80 -0.49 13.93 -9.96
C GLN A 80 0.62 12.88 -9.85
N LEU A 81 1.34 12.83 -8.74
CA LEU A 81 2.39 11.83 -8.52
C LEU A 81 2.15 11.08 -7.21
N TRP A 82 2.50 9.81 -7.21
CA TRP A 82 2.55 8.93 -6.04
C TRP A 82 3.91 8.25 -5.94
N ASN A 83 4.23 7.76 -4.75
CA ASN A 83 5.49 7.17 -4.31
C ASN A 83 6.73 8.08 -4.47
N GLY A 84 6.55 9.40 -4.41
CA GLY A 84 7.64 10.37 -4.51
C GLY A 84 7.19 11.81 -4.35
N THR A 85 8.12 12.76 -4.47
CA THR A 85 7.84 14.20 -4.55
C THR A 85 8.44 14.76 -5.82
N ALA A 86 7.59 15.32 -6.70
CA ALA A 86 8.01 15.89 -7.96
C ALA A 86 8.46 17.35 -7.81
N SER A 87 9.54 17.70 -8.49
CA SER A 87 9.91 19.07 -8.84
C SER A 87 10.04 19.17 -10.35
N THR A 88 9.52 20.24 -10.95
CA THR A 88 9.56 20.44 -12.40
C THR A 88 10.04 21.84 -12.74
N SER A 89 10.91 21.95 -13.74
CA SER A 89 11.41 23.21 -14.29
C SER A 89 11.42 23.12 -15.81
N GLY A 90 10.47 23.79 -16.46
CA GLY A 90 10.22 23.60 -17.90
C GLY A 90 9.82 22.16 -18.19
N SER A 91 10.61 21.47 -19.01
CA SER A 91 10.46 20.04 -19.33
C SER A 91 11.27 19.10 -18.43
N ALA A 92 12.16 19.63 -17.61
CA ALA A 92 12.96 18.85 -16.68
C ALA A 92 12.12 18.45 -15.46
N VAL A 93 12.22 17.17 -15.08
CA VAL A 93 11.52 16.56 -13.96
C VAL A 93 12.54 15.92 -13.03
N SER A 94 12.33 16.10 -11.73
CA SER A 94 13.05 15.42 -10.67
C SER A 94 12.04 14.85 -9.68
N VAL A 95 12.11 13.57 -9.36
CA VAL A 95 11.26 12.91 -8.36
C VAL A 95 12.12 12.36 -7.24
N ALA A 96 11.96 12.92 -6.04
CA ALA A 96 12.64 12.45 -4.84
C ALA A 96 11.83 11.38 -4.11
N SER A 97 12.51 10.44 -3.47
CA SER A 97 11.91 9.43 -2.60
C SER A 97 11.17 10.03 -1.42
N LEU A 98 10.15 9.33 -0.93
CA LEU A 98 9.53 9.57 0.36
C LEU A 98 10.29 8.83 1.48
N PRO A 99 10.12 9.20 2.76
CA PRO A 99 10.83 8.56 3.87
C PRO A 99 10.69 7.02 3.90
N TYR A 100 9.52 6.50 3.52
CA TYR A 100 9.23 5.06 3.59
C TYR A 100 9.79 4.25 2.42
N ASN A 101 10.18 4.89 1.31
CA ASN A 101 10.67 4.18 0.12
C ASN A 101 12.07 4.61 -0.32
N GLY A 102 12.75 5.46 0.44
CA GLY A 102 14.07 5.99 0.11
C GLY A 102 15.22 4.98 0.24
N SER A 103 15.14 4.04 1.18
CA SER A 103 16.21 3.07 1.39
C SER A 103 16.20 1.98 0.33
N LEU A 104 17.32 1.82 -0.38
CA LEU A 104 17.53 0.79 -1.40
C LEU A 104 18.91 0.16 -1.23
N ALA A 105 18.92 -1.11 -0.79
CA ALA A 105 20.12 -1.93 -0.84
C ALA A 105 20.58 -2.19 -2.29
N THR A 106 21.81 -2.65 -2.47
CA THR A 106 22.31 -3.13 -3.77
C THR A 106 21.40 -4.23 -4.32
N GLY A 107 21.00 -4.10 -5.59
CA GLY A 107 20.05 -4.98 -6.26
C GLY A 107 18.58 -4.73 -5.91
N ALA A 108 18.28 -3.91 -4.89
CA ALA A 108 16.91 -3.63 -4.51
C ALA A 108 16.20 -2.72 -5.53
N ARG A 109 14.89 -2.92 -5.65
CA ARG A 109 14.03 -2.19 -6.57
C ARG A 109 12.88 -1.49 -5.84
N THR A 110 12.58 -0.28 -6.27
CA THR A 110 11.36 0.45 -5.92
C THR A 110 10.72 1.03 -7.17
N SER A 111 9.54 1.61 -7.02
CA SER A 111 8.85 2.29 -8.11
C SER A 111 8.01 3.43 -7.59
N PHE A 112 7.82 4.42 -8.45
CA PHE A 112 6.85 5.46 -8.30
C PHE A 112 6.00 5.59 -9.56
N GLY A 113 4.89 6.29 -9.48
CA GLY A 113 4.03 6.48 -10.64
C GLY A 113 3.38 7.85 -10.64
N PHE A 114 2.83 8.24 -11.77
CA PHE A 114 2.18 9.52 -11.91
C PHE A 114 1.14 9.51 -13.02
N ASN A 115 0.16 10.40 -12.88
CA ASN A 115 -0.66 10.86 -13.99
C ASN A 115 0.00 12.09 -14.60
N GLY A 116 -0.04 12.17 -15.92
CA GLY A 116 0.44 13.32 -16.67
C GLY A 116 -0.52 13.75 -17.76
N SER A 117 -0.33 14.98 -18.25
CA SER A 117 -0.98 15.50 -19.43
C SER A 117 -0.02 15.52 -20.61
N TRP A 118 -0.56 15.46 -21.83
CA TRP A 118 0.20 15.56 -23.07
C TRP A 118 -0.60 16.34 -24.13
N SER A 119 0.11 16.99 -25.06
CA SER A 119 -0.47 17.68 -26.21
C SER A 119 0.20 17.21 -27.49
N GLY A 120 -0.58 16.64 -28.42
CA GLY A 120 -0.08 16.14 -29.70
C GLY A 120 0.53 14.74 -29.64
N SER A 121 1.58 14.52 -28.83
CA SER A 121 2.20 13.19 -28.68
C SER A 121 2.70 12.92 -27.26
N ASN A 122 2.91 11.65 -26.92
CA ASN A 122 3.41 11.22 -25.60
C ASN A 122 4.61 10.24 -25.72
N PRO A 123 5.79 10.69 -26.17
CA PRO A 123 6.99 9.87 -26.25
C PRO A 123 7.55 9.55 -24.85
N VAL A 124 8.07 8.33 -24.67
CA VAL A 124 8.78 7.91 -23.46
C VAL A 124 10.12 8.64 -23.36
N PRO A 125 10.52 9.18 -22.19
CA PRO A 125 11.83 9.80 -22.00
C PRO A 125 12.98 8.80 -22.25
N GLY A 126 14.04 9.26 -22.93
CA GLY A 126 15.16 8.40 -23.33
C GLY A 126 16.34 8.34 -22.34
N THR A 127 16.45 9.31 -21.44
CA THR A 127 17.55 9.39 -20.47
C THR A 127 17.03 9.63 -19.06
N PHE A 128 17.62 8.92 -18.11
CA PHE A 128 17.28 9.02 -16.70
C PHE A 128 18.54 9.16 -15.85
N THR A 129 18.46 9.92 -14.77
CA THR A 129 19.48 9.99 -13.73
C THR A 129 18.93 9.45 -12.42
N VAL A 130 19.79 8.86 -11.58
CA VAL A 130 19.50 8.55 -10.17
C VAL A 130 20.57 9.23 -9.32
N ASN A 131 20.14 10.07 -8.38
CA ASN A 131 21.03 10.88 -7.52
C ASN A 131 22.04 11.72 -8.31
N GLY A 132 21.62 12.20 -9.48
CA GLY A 132 22.46 13.00 -10.39
C GLY A 132 23.32 12.18 -11.36
N THR A 133 23.44 10.86 -11.17
CA THR A 133 24.23 9.99 -12.06
C THR A 133 23.37 9.42 -13.18
N LEU A 134 23.85 9.48 -14.42
CA LEU A 134 23.20 8.88 -15.57
C LEU A 134 23.02 7.36 -15.39
N CYS A 135 21.78 6.88 -15.53
CA CYS A 135 21.48 5.45 -15.48
C CYS A 135 21.66 4.81 -16.85
N THR A 136 22.73 4.02 -16.98
CA THR A 136 23.06 3.25 -18.19
C THR A 136 22.51 1.82 -18.14
N GLY A 137 21.86 1.41 -17.05
CA GLY A 137 21.32 0.05 -16.87
C GLY A 137 22.37 -1.03 -16.64
N THR A 138 23.65 -0.67 -16.50
CA THR A 138 24.79 -1.56 -16.27
C THR A 138 25.69 -0.99 -15.19
N THR A 139 26.38 -1.86 -14.43
CA THR A 139 27.39 -1.44 -13.46
C THR A 139 28.67 -1.00 -14.18
N PRO A 140 29.38 0.06 -13.72
CA PRO A 140 30.71 0.36 -14.23
C PRO A 140 31.65 -0.80 -13.93
N THR A 141 32.26 -1.38 -14.96
CA THR A 141 33.38 -2.32 -14.81
C THR A 141 34.55 -1.54 -14.22
N THR A 142 34.97 -1.87 -13.00
CA THR A 142 36.21 -1.30 -12.45
C THR A 142 37.38 -1.82 -13.28
N THR A 143 38.03 -0.93 -14.04
CA THR A 143 39.31 -1.22 -14.71
C THR A 143 40.37 -1.42 -13.62
N PRO A 144 40.98 -2.61 -13.47
CA PRO A 144 42.07 -2.78 -12.52
C PRO A 144 43.30 -1.99 -13.00
N THR A 145 43.90 -1.25 -12.06
CA THR A 145 45.16 -0.50 -12.22
C THR A 145 46.30 -1.43 -12.68
N PRO A 146 47.17 -1.01 -13.63
CA PRO A 146 48.25 -1.86 -14.13
C PRO A 146 49.24 -2.17 -13.00
N THR A 147 49.32 -3.44 -12.60
CA THR A 147 50.36 -3.94 -11.70
C THR A 147 51.50 -4.51 -12.55
N THR A 148 52.73 -4.13 -12.26
CA THR A 148 53.94 -4.52 -12.97
C THR A 148 54.16 -6.04 -12.97
N THR A 149 54.42 -6.58 -14.16
CA THR A 149 54.74 -7.97 -14.50
C THR A 149 55.91 -8.54 -13.72
N PRO A 150 55.76 -9.74 -13.14
CA PRO A 150 56.82 -10.75 -13.15
C PRO A 150 56.49 -11.94 -14.08
N THR A 151 57.57 -12.48 -14.63
CA THR A 151 57.78 -13.58 -15.59
C THR A 151 56.80 -14.76 -15.56
N PRO A 152 56.43 -15.33 -16.73
CA PRO A 152 55.39 -16.36 -16.85
C PRO A 152 55.78 -17.72 -16.24
N THR A 153 54.86 -18.29 -15.46
CA THR A 153 54.82 -19.72 -15.07
C THR A 153 53.64 -20.36 -15.82
N PRO A 154 53.77 -21.58 -16.37
CA PRO A 154 52.77 -22.15 -17.27
C PRO A 154 51.38 -22.32 -16.63
N THR A 155 50.37 -21.88 -17.39
CA THR A 155 48.93 -21.90 -17.08
C THR A 155 48.39 -23.33 -16.97
N PRO A 156 47.70 -23.72 -15.87
CA PRO A 156 46.80 -24.86 -15.89
C PRO A 156 45.52 -24.48 -16.63
N THR A 157 45.07 -25.36 -17.53
CA THR A 157 43.81 -25.24 -18.27
C THR A 157 42.63 -25.10 -17.29
N VAL A 158 42.02 -23.91 -17.23
CA VAL A 158 40.79 -23.70 -16.46
C VAL A 158 39.61 -24.05 -17.37
N THR A 159 38.92 -25.14 -17.03
CA THR A 159 37.61 -25.48 -17.58
C THR A 159 36.62 -24.38 -17.17
N VAL A 160 36.10 -23.65 -18.15
CA VAL A 160 35.07 -22.63 -17.94
C VAL A 160 33.81 -23.34 -17.45
N THR A 161 33.50 -23.19 -16.16
CA THR A 161 32.21 -23.62 -15.62
C THR A 161 31.17 -22.57 -16.02
N PRO A 162 30.07 -22.94 -16.69
CA PRO A 162 29.06 -21.98 -17.12
C PRO A 162 28.48 -21.23 -15.92
N THR A 163 28.42 -19.90 -16.03
CA THR A 163 27.74 -19.03 -15.09
C THR A 163 26.30 -19.53 -14.86
N PRO A 164 25.88 -19.81 -13.61
CA PRO A 164 24.52 -20.24 -13.36
C PRO A 164 23.57 -19.11 -13.78
N THR A 165 22.62 -19.45 -14.65
CA THR A 165 21.45 -18.63 -14.97
C THR A 165 20.81 -18.16 -13.66
N PRO A 166 20.52 -16.85 -13.48
CA PRO A 166 19.87 -16.37 -12.27
C PRO A 166 18.58 -17.16 -12.06
N THR A 167 18.49 -17.87 -10.94
CA THR A 167 17.26 -18.53 -10.52
C THR A 167 16.20 -17.44 -10.32
N PRO A 168 15.03 -17.52 -10.98
CA PRO A 168 13.96 -16.55 -10.74
C PRO A 168 13.62 -16.54 -9.25
N THR A 169 13.61 -15.35 -8.65
CA THR A 169 13.03 -15.15 -7.31
C THR A 169 11.63 -15.77 -7.33
N PRO A 170 11.30 -16.70 -6.40
CA PRO A 170 10.01 -17.34 -6.40
C PRO A 170 8.93 -16.25 -6.31
N THR A 171 8.05 -16.19 -7.31
CA THR A 171 6.79 -15.49 -7.18
C THR A 171 6.11 -16.04 -5.91
N PRO A 172 5.72 -15.20 -4.94
CA PRO A 172 5.07 -15.69 -3.73
C PRO A 172 3.86 -16.54 -4.13
N THR A 173 3.97 -17.84 -3.89
CA THR A 173 2.91 -18.80 -4.19
C THR A 173 1.88 -18.64 -3.09
N ASN A 174 0.76 -18.02 -3.45
CA ASN A 174 -0.28 -17.66 -2.51
C ASN A 174 -0.86 -18.94 -1.87
N PRO A 175 -0.67 -19.20 -0.56
CA PRO A 175 -1.06 -20.48 0.02
C PRO A 175 -2.57 -20.69 -0.04
N GLN A 176 -2.98 -21.93 -0.28
CA GLN A 176 -4.39 -22.29 -0.40
C GLN A 176 -5.03 -22.28 1.01
N PRO A 177 -6.21 -21.65 1.20
CA PRO A 177 -6.85 -21.57 2.51
C PRO A 177 -7.18 -22.96 3.10
N THR A 178 -7.13 -23.05 4.43
CA THR A 178 -7.52 -24.23 5.23
C THR A 178 -9.06 -24.38 5.29
N SER A 179 -9.58 -25.25 6.17
CA SER A 179 -10.98 -25.75 6.27
C SER A 179 -12.10 -24.71 6.53
N GLY A 180 -12.08 -23.54 5.89
CA GLY A 180 -13.00 -22.42 6.07
C GLY A 180 -12.41 -21.27 6.89
N PHE A 181 -13.18 -20.19 7.00
CA PHE A 181 -12.79 -18.98 7.73
C PHE A 181 -13.02 -19.10 9.24
N TYR A 182 -12.27 -18.31 10.01
CA TYR A 182 -12.32 -18.31 11.47
C TYR A 182 -13.52 -17.52 12.02
N VAL A 183 -14.22 -18.09 13.02
CA VAL A 183 -15.25 -17.40 13.80
C VAL A 183 -14.59 -16.84 15.05
N ASP A 184 -14.66 -15.52 15.25
CA ASP A 184 -14.06 -14.87 16.41
C ASP A 184 -15.04 -14.79 17.59
N PRO A 185 -14.77 -15.51 18.71
CA PRO A 185 -15.61 -15.45 19.90
C PRO A 185 -15.49 -14.12 20.67
N THR A 186 -14.65 -13.18 20.23
CA THR A 186 -14.43 -11.89 20.90
C THR A 186 -15.25 -10.75 20.29
N THR A 187 -16.02 -11.00 19.23
CA THR A 187 -16.83 -9.95 18.59
C THR A 187 -17.97 -9.44 19.49
N GLN A 188 -18.42 -8.21 19.24
CA GLN A 188 -19.59 -7.63 19.93
C GLN A 188 -20.84 -8.49 19.73
N GLY A 189 -21.05 -8.99 18.51
CA GLY A 189 -22.17 -9.89 18.20
C GLY A 189 -22.11 -11.23 18.93
N TYR A 190 -20.91 -11.80 19.14
CA TYR A 190 -20.74 -13.00 19.94
C TYR A 190 -21.09 -12.76 21.41
N ARG A 191 -20.63 -11.65 22.01
CA ARG A 191 -21.00 -11.27 23.38
C ARG A 191 -22.51 -11.04 23.54
N ALA A 192 -23.14 -10.37 22.58
CA ALA A 192 -24.58 -10.16 22.56
C ALA A 192 -25.34 -11.50 22.48
N TRP A 193 -24.89 -12.42 21.61
CA TRP A 193 -25.47 -13.76 21.47
C TRP A 193 -25.36 -14.59 22.75
N GLN A 194 -24.20 -14.57 23.42
CA GLN A 194 -24.00 -15.28 24.69
C GLN A 194 -24.99 -14.82 25.76
N SER A 195 -25.22 -13.50 25.83
CA SER A 195 -26.11 -12.86 26.81
C SER A 195 -27.60 -12.99 26.45
N ALA A 196 -27.92 -13.29 25.18
CA ALA A 196 -29.29 -13.39 24.71
C ALA A 196 -29.95 -14.73 25.06
N SER A 197 -31.29 -14.73 25.03
CA SER A 197 -32.15 -15.89 25.24
C SER A 197 -33.30 -15.89 24.21
N GLY A 198 -34.05 -16.99 24.13
CA GLY A 198 -35.23 -17.09 23.26
C GLY A 198 -34.94 -16.76 21.78
N THR A 199 -35.87 -16.07 21.13
CA THR A 199 -35.79 -15.70 19.71
C THR A 199 -34.54 -14.88 19.39
N ASP A 200 -34.15 -13.94 20.25
CA ASP A 200 -32.97 -13.10 20.03
C ASP A 200 -31.68 -13.93 20.02
N LYS A 201 -31.58 -14.97 20.86
CA LYS A 201 -30.44 -15.89 20.83
C LYS A 201 -30.34 -16.62 19.48
N THR A 202 -31.47 -17.08 18.94
CA THR A 202 -31.52 -17.73 17.63
C THR A 202 -31.14 -16.78 16.51
N LEU A 203 -31.63 -15.54 16.54
CA LEU A 203 -31.32 -14.52 15.54
C LEU A 203 -29.86 -14.10 15.58
N LEU A 204 -29.34 -13.78 16.78
CA LEU A 204 -27.94 -13.40 16.94
C LEU A 204 -26.97 -14.53 16.65
N ALA A 205 -27.39 -15.81 16.78
CA ALA A 205 -26.56 -16.95 16.36
C ALA A 205 -26.20 -16.89 14.87
N LYS A 206 -27.10 -16.37 14.01
CA LYS A 206 -26.83 -16.16 12.58
C LYS A 206 -25.65 -15.20 12.35
N ILE A 207 -25.41 -14.27 13.28
CA ILE A 207 -24.31 -13.32 13.23
C ILE A 207 -23.09 -13.90 13.95
N ALA A 208 -23.24 -14.19 15.24
CA ALA A 208 -22.15 -14.60 16.14
C ALA A 208 -21.38 -15.84 15.68
N LEU A 209 -22.07 -16.79 15.03
CA LEU A 209 -21.47 -18.06 14.59
C LEU A 209 -21.04 -18.06 13.12
N THR A 210 -21.10 -16.90 12.46
CA THR A 210 -20.66 -16.73 11.08
C THR A 210 -19.28 -16.03 11.06
N PRO A 211 -18.29 -16.56 10.32
CA PRO A 211 -16.96 -15.95 10.22
C PRO A 211 -17.05 -14.48 9.77
N GLN A 212 -16.28 -13.61 10.41
CA GLN A 212 -16.23 -12.17 10.11
C GLN A 212 -14.79 -11.69 10.16
N ALA A 213 -14.49 -10.62 9.44
CA ALA A 213 -13.17 -10.01 9.48
C ALA A 213 -12.90 -9.33 10.83
N TYR A 214 -11.64 -9.29 11.24
CA TYR A 214 -11.17 -8.50 12.38
C TYR A 214 -10.55 -7.21 11.87
N TRP A 215 -11.09 -6.06 12.30
CA TRP A 215 -10.67 -4.75 11.84
C TRP A 215 -9.53 -4.20 12.69
N VAL A 216 -8.49 -3.70 12.04
CA VAL A 216 -7.32 -3.11 12.66
C VAL A 216 -7.13 -1.71 12.11
N GLY A 217 -7.19 -0.72 13.00
CA GLY A 217 -7.06 0.69 12.65
C GLY A 217 -6.18 1.45 13.64
N ASN A 218 -6.18 2.77 13.54
CA ASN A 218 -5.43 3.66 14.44
C ASN A 218 -6.13 3.94 15.78
N TRP A 219 -7.02 3.05 16.23
CA TRP A 219 -7.78 3.21 17.48
C TRP A 219 -6.93 2.98 18.73
N ALA A 220 -5.79 2.31 18.56
CA ALA A 220 -4.76 2.12 19.57
C ALA A 220 -3.37 2.42 18.99
N ASP A 221 -2.35 2.45 19.84
CA ASP A 221 -0.97 2.58 19.38
C ASP A 221 -0.54 1.38 18.50
N PRO A 222 0.51 1.52 17.67
CA PRO A 222 0.93 0.47 16.75
C PRO A 222 1.31 -0.85 17.44
N ALA A 223 1.85 -0.81 18.66
CA ALA A 223 2.28 -2.02 19.38
C ALA A 223 1.06 -2.80 19.87
N HIS A 224 0.02 -2.11 20.32
CA HIS A 224 -1.26 -2.72 20.65
C HIS A 224 -1.92 -3.34 19.42
N ALA A 225 -2.01 -2.61 18.30
CA ALA A 225 -2.58 -3.12 17.05
C ALA A 225 -1.85 -4.38 16.55
N LYS A 226 -0.52 -4.42 16.69
CA LYS A 226 0.27 -5.64 16.43
C LYS A 226 -0.11 -6.79 17.34
N ALA A 227 -0.27 -6.55 18.64
CA ALA A 227 -0.62 -7.60 19.61
C ALA A 227 -2.01 -8.18 19.30
N GLU A 228 -2.97 -7.33 18.93
CA GLU A 228 -4.30 -7.73 18.48
C GLU A 228 -4.26 -8.63 17.22
N VAL A 229 -3.48 -8.23 16.20
CA VAL A 229 -3.27 -9.07 15.01
C VAL A 229 -2.64 -10.41 15.36
N ALA A 230 -1.63 -10.40 16.23
CA ALA A 230 -0.94 -11.62 16.65
C ALA A 230 -1.86 -12.57 17.41
N ASP A 231 -2.66 -12.07 18.36
CA ASP A 231 -3.64 -12.86 19.08
C ASP A 231 -4.71 -13.45 18.13
N TYR A 232 -5.34 -12.60 17.33
CA TYR A 232 -6.42 -13.03 16.42
C TYR A 232 -5.94 -14.08 15.42
N THR A 233 -4.81 -13.83 14.76
CA THR A 233 -4.28 -14.77 13.76
C THR A 233 -3.76 -16.06 14.39
N ALA A 234 -3.18 -16.00 15.60
CA ALA A 234 -2.78 -17.20 16.35
C ALA A 234 -3.99 -18.08 16.68
N ARG A 235 -5.10 -17.49 17.16
CA ARG A 235 -6.34 -18.24 17.45
C ARG A 235 -6.92 -18.88 16.20
N ALA A 236 -6.92 -18.18 15.07
CA ALA A 236 -7.37 -18.73 13.79
C ALA A 236 -6.51 -19.92 13.35
N VAL A 237 -5.18 -19.78 13.43
CA VAL A 237 -4.23 -20.85 13.09
C VAL A 237 -4.40 -22.07 14.02
N ALA A 238 -4.53 -21.85 15.33
CA ALA A 238 -4.77 -22.91 16.32
C ALA A 238 -6.08 -23.65 16.06
N ALA A 239 -7.10 -22.98 15.53
CA ALA A 239 -8.36 -23.58 15.11
C ALA A 239 -8.32 -24.28 13.74
N GLY A 240 -7.17 -24.26 13.03
CA GLY A 240 -7.05 -24.79 11.67
C GLY A 240 -7.93 -24.05 10.65
N LYS A 241 -8.20 -22.76 10.90
CA LYS A 241 -9.06 -21.88 10.08
C LYS A 241 -8.26 -20.74 9.46
N THR A 242 -8.82 -20.16 8.40
CA THR A 242 -8.23 -19.01 7.71
C THR A 242 -8.67 -17.70 8.38
N PRO A 243 -7.75 -16.83 8.83
CA PRO A 243 -8.10 -15.54 9.39
C PRO A 243 -8.59 -14.56 8.31
N MET A 244 -9.45 -13.62 8.69
CA MET A 244 -9.88 -12.50 7.86
C MET A 244 -9.57 -11.20 8.57
N LEU A 245 -8.84 -10.30 7.93
CA LEU A 245 -8.42 -9.01 8.49
C LEU A 245 -8.91 -7.86 7.61
N VAL A 246 -9.18 -6.73 8.24
CA VAL A 246 -9.28 -5.43 7.56
C VAL A 246 -8.19 -4.53 8.11
N VAL A 247 -7.41 -3.93 7.22
CA VAL A 247 -6.44 -2.89 7.58
C VAL A 247 -7.07 -1.55 7.22
N TYR A 248 -7.27 -0.68 8.21
CA TYR A 248 -8.07 0.54 8.06
C TYR A 248 -7.48 1.72 8.85
N ALA A 249 -6.30 2.20 8.46
CA ALA A 249 -5.58 3.27 9.15
C ALA A 249 -4.97 4.33 8.20
N ILE A 250 -5.37 4.36 6.93
CA ILE A 250 -4.76 5.23 5.93
C ILE A 250 -4.94 6.73 6.25
N PRO A 251 -3.94 7.60 6.01
CA PRO A 251 -4.04 9.03 6.29
C PRO A 251 -5.23 9.72 5.62
N GLY A 252 -5.96 10.59 6.32
CA GLY A 252 -7.16 11.22 5.76
C GLY A 252 -8.27 10.20 5.45
N ARG A 253 -8.41 9.18 6.31
CA ARG A 253 -9.42 8.12 6.19
C ARG A 253 -10.82 8.71 6.17
N ASP A 254 -11.67 8.16 5.31
CA ASP A 254 -13.10 8.51 5.17
C ASP A 254 -13.38 10.01 4.95
N CYS A 255 -12.37 10.77 4.49
CA CYS A 255 -12.44 12.21 4.31
C CYS A 255 -13.04 12.99 5.50
N GLY A 256 -12.86 12.50 6.72
CA GLY A 256 -13.38 13.12 7.94
C GLY A 256 -14.88 12.91 8.20
N SER A 257 -15.54 11.99 7.48
CA SER A 257 -16.92 11.56 7.73
C SER A 257 -17.01 10.70 9.02
N TYR A 258 -18.08 9.92 9.19
CA TYR A 258 -18.37 9.19 10.43
C TYR A 258 -17.27 8.21 10.88
N SER A 259 -16.48 7.67 9.96
CA SER A 259 -15.33 6.79 10.24
C SER A 259 -13.98 7.48 10.02
N GLY A 260 -13.99 8.82 10.00
CA GLY A 260 -12.82 9.67 9.83
C GLY A 260 -11.66 9.29 10.76
N GLY A 261 -10.43 9.47 10.27
CA GLY A 261 -9.23 9.17 11.05
C GLY A 261 -8.04 8.80 10.19
N GLY A 262 -7.34 7.74 10.59
CA GLY A 262 -6.07 7.34 10.01
C GLY A 262 -4.88 7.91 10.78
N VAL A 263 -3.71 7.32 10.55
CA VAL A 263 -2.46 7.83 11.09
C VAL A 263 -1.93 9.01 10.26
N ALA A 264 -0.93 9.72 10.79
CA ALA A 264 -0.24 10.74 10.02
C ALA A 264 0.48 10.14 8.79
N GLU A 265 0.61 10.91 7.72
CA GLU A 265 1.30 10.49 6.48
C GLU A 265 2.70 9.93 6.74
N SER A 266 3.48 10.57 7.62
CA SER A 266 4.82 10.14 8.01
C SER A 266 4.86 8.84 8.83
N ALA A 267 3.74 8.47 9.46
CA ALA A 267 3.64 7.33 10.36
C ALA A 267 3.06 6.07 9.69
N TYR A 268 2.36 6.21 8.56
CA TYR A 268 1.61 5.11 7.94
C TYR A 268 2.47 3.90 7.60
N ALA A 269 3.63 4.10 7.00
CA ALA A 269 4.53 3.01 6.66
C ALA A 269 5.02 2.24 7.91
N ALA A 270 5.47 2.95 8.94
CA ALA A 270 5.92 2.33 10.19
C ALA A 270 4.77 1.61 10.93
N TRP A 271 3.56 2.18 10.87
CA TRP A 271 2.37 1.55 11.43
C TRP A 271 2.06 0.23 10.70
N ILE A 272 2.06 0.24 9.36
CA ILE A 272 1.87 -0.95 8.53
C ILE A 272 2.90 -2.03 8.83
N ASP A 273 4.19 -1.69 8.88
CA ASP A 273 5.25 -2.66 9.17
C ASP A 273 5.06 -3.29 10.56
N THR A 274 4.66 -2.49 11.54
CA THR A 274 4.40 -2.95 12.91
C THR A 274 3.22 -3.92 12.94
N VAL A 275 2.08 -3.55 12.36
CA VAL A 275 0.87 -4.37 12.28
C VAL A 275 1.12 -5.66 11.50
N ALA A 276 1.77 -5.57 10.33
CA ALA A 276 2.11 -6.72 9.51
C ALA A 276 3.02 -7.71 10.25
N SER A 277 3.89 -7.23 11.14
CA SER A 277 4.76 -8.10 11.94
C SER A 277 4.02 -8.99 12.95
N GLY A 278 2.74 -8.72 13.23
CA GLY A 278 1.89 -9.59 14.05
C GLY A 278 1.25 -10.75 13.28
N ILE A 279 1.30 -10.75 11.94
CA ILE A 279 0.57 -11.71 11.11
C ILE A 279 1.13 -13.13 11.29
N GLN A 280 0.21 -14.08 11.51
CA GLN A 280 0.44 -15.51 11.46
C GLN A 280 -0.49 -16.17 10.45
N GLY A 281 -0.05 -17.29 9.86
CA GLY A 281 -0.81 -17.99 8.82
C GLY A 281 -0.89 -17.19 7.52
N ASN A 282 -2.04 -17.29 6.84
CA ASN A 282 -2.27 -16.64 5.54
C ASN A 282 -3.61 -15.90 5.51
N PRO A 283 -3.78 -14.82 6.29
CA PRO A 283 -5.04 -14.12 6.37
C PRO A 283 -5.48 -13.57 5.02
N TYR A 284 -6.78 -13.59 4.76
CA TYR A 284 -7.39 -12.72 3.75
C TYR A 284 -7.41 -11.31 4.32
N VAL A 285 -6.77 -10.36 3.65
CA VAL A 285 -6.73 -8.95 4.09
C VAL A 285 -7.48 -8.10 3.09
N VAL A 286 -8.55 -7.45 3.54
CA VAL A 286 -9.15 -6.31 2.82
C VAL A 286 -8.38 -5.05 3.22
N LEU A 287 -7.72 -4.44 2.23
CA LEU A 287 -6.83 -3.31 2.46
C LEU A 287 -7.55 -1.99 2.23
N GLU A 288 -7.62 -1.20 3.31
CA GLU A 288 -8.06 0.19 3.37
C GLU A 288 -9.38 0.43 2.64
N PRO A 289 -10.51 -0.05 3.20
CA PRO A 289 -11.85 0.24 2.70
C PRO A 289 -12.04 1.71 2.31
N ASP A 290 -12.67 1.93 1.16
CA ASP A 290 -13.01 3.23 0.57
C ASP A 290 -11.82 4.07 0.09
N ALA A 291 -10.58 3.74 0.49
CA ALA A 291 -9.42 4.58 0.27
C ALA A 291 -9.11 4.83 -1.22
N LEU A 292 -9.26 3.79 -2.05
CA LEU A 292 -9.11 3.91 -3.49
C LEU A 292 -10.32 4.60 -4.14
N ALA A 293 -11.53 4.36 -3.63
CA ALA A 293 -12.77 4.94 -4.14
C ALA A 293 -12.86 6.45 -3.86
N GLN A 294 -12.36 6.90 -2.72
CA GLN A 294 -12.31 8.29 -2.31
C GLN A 294 -11.06 9.05 -2.78
N LEU A 295 -10.22 8.44 -3.63
CA LEU A 295 -8.98 9.07 -4.08
C LEU A 295 -9.26 10.42 -4.77
N GLY A 296 -8.75 11.49 -4.17
CA GLY A 296 -8.89 12.87 -4.64
C GLY A 296 -10.13 13.61 -4.10
N ASP A 297 -10.97 12.97 -3.29
CA ASP A 297 -12.22 13.56 -2.82
C ASP A 297 -12.02 14.61 -1.72
N CYS A 298 -10.89 14.59 -1.01
CA CYS A 298 -10.58 15.54 0.06
C CYS A 298 -9.07 15.84 0.16
N ALA A 299 -8.72 16.90 0.91
CA ALA A 299 -7.34 17.19 1.28
C ALA A 299 -6.85 16.22 2.38
N GLY A 300 -5.52 16.13 2.57
CA GLY A 300 -4.92 15.33 3.65
C GLY A 300 -4.85 13.82 3.38
N GLN A 301 -5.09 13.40 2.13
CA GLN A 301 -4.94 12.00 1.71
C GLN A 301 -3.49 11.60 1.42
N GLY A 302 -2.59 12.59 1.32
CA GLY A 302 -1.20 12.42 0.95
C GLY A 302 -1.02 11.59 -0.32
N ASP A 303 0.01 10.75 -0.27
CA ASP A 303 0.32 9.78 -1.30
C ASP A 303 -0.52 8.51 -1.18
N ARG A 304 -1.84 8.64 -1.36
CA ARG A 304 -2.81 7.55 -1.20
C ARG A 304 -2.44 6.29 -1.99
N ILE A 305 -2.07 6.43 -3.26
CA ILE A 305 -1.67 5.29 -4.09
C ILE A 305 -0.38 4.65 -3.56
N GLY A 306 0.60 5.46 -3.16
CA GLY A 306 1.85 4.97 -2.59
C GLY A 306 1.65 4.22 -1.28
N PHE A 307 0.79 4.73 -0.41
CA PHE A 307 0.38 4.06 0.83
C PHE A 307 -0.25 2.69 0.57
N LEU A 308 -1.21 2.60 -0.37
CA LEU A 308 -1.83 1.31 -0.71
C LEU A 308 -0.81 0.31 -1.27
N LYS A 309 0.09 0.76 -2.15
CA LYS A 309 1.16 -0.08 -2.73
C LYS A 309 2.12 -0.60 -1.67
N TYR A 310 2.54 0.28 -0.76
CA TYR A 310 3.42 -0.07 0.35
C TYR A 310 2.75 -1.07 1.30
N ALA A 311 1.50 -0.82 1.69
CA ALA A 311 0.76 -1.71 2.56
C ALA A 311 0.55 -3.09 1.96
N ALA A 312 0.16 -3.17 0.68
CA ALA A 312 0.04 -4.44 -0.02
C ALA A 312 1.35 -5.24 0.01
N LYS A 313 2.49 -4.58 -0.24
CA LYS A 313 3.81 -5.19 -0.15
C LYS A 313 4.13 -5.69 1.27
N SER A 314 4.07 -4.83 2.28
CA SER A 314 4.45 -5.19 3.65
C SER A 314 3.59 -6.33 4.22
N LEU A 315 2.27 -6.31 3.95
CA LEU A 315 1.35 -7.37 4.39
C LEU A 315 1.62 -8.69 3.66
N THR A 316 1.76 -8.67 2.34
CA THR A 316 2.01 -9.88 1.53
C THR A 316 3.34 -10.53 1.88
N LEU A 317 4.39 -9.76 2.17
CA LEU A 317 5.68 -10.28 2.64
C LEU A 317 5.59 -10.96 4.02
N LYS A 318 4.49 -10.77 4.75
CA LYS A 318 4.18 -11.46 6.01
C LYS A 318 3.17 -12.59 5.84
N GLY A 319 2.88 -12.99 4.60
CA GLY A 319 2.04 -14.14 4.26
C GLY A 319 0.56 -13.80 4.00
N ALA A 320 0.17 -12.53 4.07
CA ALA A 320 -1.21 -12.13 3.81
C ALA A 320 -1.61 -12.30 2.34
N ARG A 321 -2.88 -12.65 2.12
CA ARG A 321 -3.58 -12.59 0.84
C ARG A 321 -4.28 -11.24 0.74
N VAL A 322 -3.62 -10.25 0.13
CA VAL A 322 -4.12 -8.87 0.07
C VAL A 322 -5.10 -8.64 -1.08
N TYR A 323 -6.24 -8.01 -0.76
CA TYR A 323 -7.24 -7.51 -1.70
C TYR A 323 -7.40 -6.00 -1.47
N ILE A 324 -7.03 -5.20 -2.48
CA ILE A 324 -7.15 -3.73 -2.43
C ILE A 324 -8.63 -3.36 -2.51
N ASP A 325 -9.18 -2.62 -1.55
CA ASP A 325 -10.58 -2.19 -1.65
C ASP A 325 -10.81 -1.27 -2.86
N ALA A 326 -11.88 -1.54 -3.60
CA ALA A 326 -12.24 -0.84 -4.82
C ALA A 326 -13.68 -0.30 -4.79
N GLY A 327 -14.24 -0.07 -3.59
CA GLY A 327 -15.60 0.42 -3.42
C GLY A 327 -16.67 -0.58 -3.86
N HIS A 328 -17.68 -0.13 -4.60
CA HIS A 328 -18.80 -0.98 -5.03
C HIS A 328 -19.36 -0.61 -6.40
N SER A 329 -20.25 -1.46 -6.93
CA SER A 329 -20.82 -1.39 -8.28
C SER A 329 -21.63 -0.12 -8.61
N SER A 330 -21.86 0.74 -7.62
CA SER A 330 -22.64 1.97 -7.77
C SER A 330 -21.85 3.21 -7.33
N TRP A 331 -20.52 3.08 -7.19
CA TRP A 331 -19.65 4.19 -6.80
C TRP A 331 -18.74 4.60 -7.96
N LEU A 332 -17.80 3.74 -8.36
CA LEU A 332 -16.87 4.04 -9.44
C LEU A 332 -17.33 3.40 -10.75
N PRO A 333 -17.25 4.11 -11.89
CA PRO A 333 -17.25 3.46 -13.20
C PRO A 333 -16.13 2.41 -13.28
N VAL A 334 -16.37 1.31 -14.01
CA VAL A 334 -15.38 0.23 -14.20
C VAL A 334 -14.03 0.77 -14.68
N SER A 335 -14.03 1.70 -15.63
CA SER A 335 -12.81 2.31 -16.17
C SER A 335 -12.02 3.06 -15.11
N THR A 336 -12.69 3.78 -14.20
CA THR A 336 -12.05 4.50 -13.09
C THR A 336 -11.46 3.51 -12.08
N ALA A 337 -12.21 2.47 -11.69
CA ALA A 337 -11.70 1.44 -10.79
C ALA A 337 -10.47 0.72 -11.37
N VAL A 338 -10.53 0.30 -12.64
CA VAL A 338 -9.40 -0.32 -13.37
C VAL A 338 -8.20 0.62 -13.41
N SER A 339 -8.41 1.90 -13.75
CA SER A 339 -7.33 2.90 -13.79
C SER A 339 -6.65 3.05 -12.43
N ARG A 340 -7.44 3.22 -11.35
CA ARG A 340 -6.89 3.39 -9.99
C ARG A 340 -6.21 2.12 -9.47
N LEU A 341 -6.79 0.94 -9.71
CA LEU A 341 -6.18 -0.34 -9.34
C LEU A 341 -4.85 -0.58 -10.07
N ASN A 342 -4.75 -0.20 -11.34
CA ASN A 342 -3.48 -0.28 -12.08
C ASN A 342 -2.40 0.66 -11.52
N GLN A 343 -2.77 1.83 -10.98
CA GLN A 343 -1.82 2.75 -10.34
C GLN A 343 -1.20 2.16 -9.05
N VAL A 344 -1.98 1.38 -8.29
CA VAL A 344 -1.47 0.63 -7.13
C VAL A 344 -0.62 -0.57 -7.59
N GLY A 345 -1.15 -1.35 -8.53
CA GLY A 345 -0.52 -2.55 -9.09
C GLY A 345 -0.78 -3.82 -8.26
N PHE A 346 -0.51 -4.98 -8.88
CA PHE A 346 -0.81 -6.31 -8.33
C PHE A 346 0.44 -7.18 -8.12
N GLU A 347 1.63 -6.57 -8.02
CA GLU A 347 2.86 -7.32 -7.70
C GLU A 347 2.76 -7.98 -6.31
N TYR A 348 2.12 -7.29 -5.36
CA TYR A 348 1.94 -7.76 -3.98
C TYR A 348 0.46 -7.78 -3.55
N ALA A 349 -0.46 -7.98 -4.49
CA ALA A 349 -1.88 -8.13 -4.20
C ALA A 349 -2.48 -9.23 -5.07
N VAL A 350 -3.34 -10.04 -4.47
CA VAL A 350 -4.07 -11.13 -5.16
C VAL A 350 -5.09 -10.55 -6.13
N GLY A 351 -5.68 -9.42 -5.72
CA GLY A 351 -6.92 -8.94 -6.28
C GLY A 351 -7.43 -7.70 -5.57
N PHE A 352 -8.74 -7.50 -5.67
CA PHE A 352 -9.44 -6.36 -5.08
C PHE A 352 -10.68 -6.80 -4.29
N ALA A 353 -11.12 -5.96 -3.36
CA ALA A 353 -12.32 -6.20 -2.57
C ALA A 353 -13.44 -5.26 -3.04
N LEU A 354 -14.68 -5.75 -2.95
CA LEU A 354 -15.86 -5.01 -3.34
C LEU A 354 -16.92 -5.06 -2.23
N ASN A 355 -17.75 -4.02 -2.22
CA ASN A 355 -18.96 -3.94 -1.40
C ASN A 355 -18.72 -3.85 0.11
N THR A 356 -17.48 -3.62 0.54
CA THR A 356 -17.11 -3.50 1.96
C THR A 356 -18.04 -2.53 2.66
N SER A 357 -18.71 -3.00 3.71
CA SER A 357 -19.69 -2.21 4.49
C SER A 357 -20.91 -1.69 3.70
N ASN A 358 -21.12 -2.11 2.45
CA ASN A 358 -22.24 -1.66 1.62
C ASN A 358 -23.31 -2.77 1.46
N TYR A 359 -24.26 -2.54 0.54
CA TYR A 359 -25.49 -3.33 0.43
C TYR A 359 -25.76 -3.80 -1.00
N GLN A 360 -24.86 -3.57 -1.96
CA GLN A 360 -25.08 -4.00 -3.35
C GLN A 360 -25.26 -5.52 -3.40
N THR A 361 -26.19 -5.99 -4.24
CA THR A 361 -26.48 -7.43 -4.34
C THR A 361 -25.24 -8.18 -4.82
N THR A 362 -25.08 -9.44 -4.38
CA THR A 362 -23.96 -10.28 -4.81
C THR A 362 -23.88 -10.36 -6.34
N ALA A 363 -25.03 -10.43 -7.03
CA ALA A 363 -25.09 -10.45 -8.49
C ALA A 363 -24.55 -9.18 -9.14
N ALA A 364 -24.91 -8.00 -8.62
CA ALA A 364 -24.40 -6.72 -9.11
C ALA A 364 -22.88 -6.59 -8.85
N SER A 365 -22.44 -6.92 -7.63
CA SER A 365 -21.02 -6.89 -7.26
C SER A 365 -20.19 -7.89 -8.08
N LYS A 366 -20.71 -9.10 -8.34
CA LYS A 366 -20.04 -10.10 -9.17
C LYS A 366 -19.90 -9.63 -10.61
N THR A 367 -20.96 -9.07 -11.19
CA THR A 367 -20.94 -8.52 -12.55
C THR A 367 -19.89 -7.41 -12.68
N TYR A 368 -19.89 -6.47 -11.74
CA TYR A 368 -18.92 -5.37 -11.68
C TYR A 368 -17.48 -5.89 -11.51
N GLY A 369 -17.27 -6.82 -10.58
CA GLY A 369 -15.98 -7.46 -10.33
C GLY A 369 -15.44 -8.23 -11.54
N GLN A 370 -16.29 -8.94 -12.27
CA GLN A 370 -15.89 -9.63 -13.50
C GLN A 370 -15.43 -8.65 -14.59
N GLN A 371 -16.13 -7.53 -14.77
CA GLN A 371 -15.75 -6.51 -15.75
C GLN A 371 -14.39 -5.87 -15.42
N ILE A 372 -14.13 -5.58 -14.14
CA ILE A 372 -12.82 -5.09 -13.66
C ILE A 372 -11.75 -6.17 -13.85
N SER A 373 -12.02 -7.39 -13.38
CA SER A 373 -11.09 -8.53 -13.42
C SER A 373 -10.60 -8.81 -14.84
N GLN A 374 -11.51 -8.82 -15.82
CA GLN A 374 -11.18 -9.03 -17.23
C GLN A 374 -10.18 -7.98 -17.74
N GLN A 375 -10.37 -6.70 -17.39
CA GLN A 375 -9.47 -5.62 -17.81
C GLN A 375 -8.13 -5.61 -17.06
N LEU A 376 -8.04 -6.32 -15.93
CA LEU A 376 -6.81 -6.46 -15.13
C LEU A 376 -6.08 -7.79 -15.39
N GLY A 377 -6.45 -8.51 -16.45
CA GLY A 377 -5.85 -9.80 -16.81
C GLY A 377 -6.22 -10.92 -15.84
N GLY A 378 -7.49 -10.98 -15.45
CA GLY A 378 -8.05 -12.06 -14.63
C GLY A 378 -7.70 -11.98 -13.14
N LYS A 379 -7.41 -10.78 -12.61
CA LYS A 379 -7.15 -10.63 -11.16
C LYS A 379 -8.36 -11.05 -10.35
N LYS A 380 -8.10 -11.69 -9.21
CA LYS A 380 -9.16 -12.20 -8.35
C LYS A 380 -9.89 -11.05 -7.66
N PHE A 381 -11.07 -11.33 -7.13
CA PHE A 381 -11.76 -10.39 -6.25
C PHE A 381 -12.56 -11.08 -5.18
N VAL A 382 -12.89 -10.35 -4.11
CA VAL A 382 -13.77 -10.79 -3.03
C VAL A 382 -14.94 -9.82 -2.89
N ILE A 383 -16.07 -10.30 -2.36
CA ILE A 383 -17.27 -9.49 -2.16
C ILE A 383 -17.67 -9.57 -0.68
N ASP A 384 -17.90 -8.42 -0.06
CA ASP A 384 -18.58 -8.35 1.22
C ASP A 384 -20.08 -8.62 1.04
N THR A 385 -20.57 -9.69 1.66
CA THR A 385 -21.99 -10.10 1.66
C THR A 385 -22.62 -9.98 3.04
N SER A 386 -21.96 -9.30 3.99
CA SER A 386 -22.41 -9.16 5.38
C SER A 386 -23.86 -8.69 5.51
N ARG A 387 -24.28 -7.70 4.70
CA ARG A 387 -25.58 -7.03 4.86
C ARG A 387 -26.39 -6.88 3.57
N ASN A 388 -26.04 -7.58 2.50
CA ASN A 388 -26.60 -7.34 1.16
C ASN A 388 -27.80 -8.23 0.77
N GLY A 389 -28.39 -8.99 1.70
CA GLY A 389 -29.40 -10.00 1.39
C GLY A 389 -30.70 -9.46 0.75
N ASN A 390 -31.01 -8.19 1.01
CA ASN A 390 -32.12 -7.45 0.40
C ASN A 390 -31.66 -6.35 -0.57
N GLY A 391 -30.38 -6.33 -0.95
CA GLY A 391 -29.80 -5.30 -1.81
C GLY A 391 -29.74 -3.91 -1.17
N SER A 392 -29.25 -2.94 -1.94
CA SER A 392 -29.17 -1.53 -1.55
C SER A 392 -30.48 -0.81 -1.87
N ASN A 393 -30.86 0.14 -1.01
CA ASN A 393 -31.91 1.12 -1.27
C ASN A 393 -31.34 2.51 -1.62
N GLY A 394 -30.04 2.61 -1.92
CA GLY A 394 -29.33 3.86 -2.18
C GLY A 394 -28.72 4.52 -0.93
N GLU A 395 -29.16 4.16 0.27
CA GLU A 395 -28.55 4.57 1.52
C GLU A 395 -27.43 3.62 1.93
N TRP A 396 -26.43 4.15 2.64
CA TRP A 396 -25.30 3.38 3.17
C TRP A 396 -25.18 3.45 4.69
N CYS A 397 -25.71 4.50 5.33
CA CYS A 397 -25.49 4.75 6.74
C CYS A 397 -26.67 4.22 7.58
N ASN A 398 -26.51 3.04 8.18
CA ASN A 398 -27.56 2.31 8.93
C ASN A 398 -28.96 2.23 8.25
N PRO A 399 -29.08 1.97 6.92
CA PRO A 399 -30.39 1.83 6.28
C PRO A 399 -31.22 0.70 6.88
N ARG A 400 -32.54 0.93 6.96
CA ARG A 400 -33.52 -0.08 7.40
C ARG A 400 -33.94 -1.02 6.25
N GLY A 401 -34.53 -2.14 6.62
CA GLY A 401 -35.05 -3.18 5.71
C GLY A 401 -33.98 -4.05 5.05
N ARG A 402 -32.71 -3.91 5.45
CA ARG A 402 -31.61 -4.73 4.92
C ARG A 402 -31.65 -6.13 5.55
N ALA A 403 -30.86 -7.06 5.02
CA ALA A 403 -30.82 -8.45 5.48
C ALA A 403 -29.38 -8.98 5.48
N LEU A 404 -29.07 -9.93 6.36
CA LEU A 404 -27.82 -10.69 6.22
C LEU A 404 -27.78 -11.33 4.82
N GLY A 405 -26.64 -11.23 4.16
CA GLY A 405 -26.44 -11.87 2.86
C GLY A 405 -25.97 -13.31 2.96
N GLU A 406 -25.34 -13.77 1.89
CA GLU A 406 -24.73 -15.10 1.82
C GLU A 406 -23.61 -15.23 2.84
N LYS A 407 -23.47 -16.42 3.44
CA LYS A 407 -22.39 -16.72 4.39
C LYS A 407 -21.03 -16.70 3.68
N PRO A 408 -19.94 -16.39 4.39
CA PRO A 408 -18.60 -16.47 3.83
C PRO A 408 -18.31 -17.84 3.23
N THR A 409 -17.82 -17.86 1.99
CA THR A 409 -17.49 -19.09 1.26
C THR A 409 -16.36 -18.84 0.29
N LEU A 410 -15.50 -19.83 0.10
CA LEU A 410 -14.55 -19.84 -1.01
C LEU A 410 -15.29 -20.12 -2.31
N VAL A 411 -14.86 -19.49 -3.39
CA VAL A 411 -15.46 -19.63 -4.72
C VAL A 411 -14.38 -20.08 -5.70
N ASN A 412 -14.68 -21.13 -6.46
CA ASN A 412 -13.81 -21.64 -7.52
C ASN A 412 -14.64 -22.06 -8.74
N ASP A 413 -15.42 -21.11 -9.27
CA ASP A 413 -16.35 -21.31 -10.40
C ASP A 413 -15.83 -20.74 -11.73
N GLY A 414 -14.55 -20.35 -11.78
CA GLY A 414 -13.93 -19.72 -12.95
C GLY A 414 -14.28 -18.25 -13.17
N SER A 415 -15.15 -17.65 -12.34
CA SER A 415 -15.58 -16.25 -12.52
C SER A 415 -14.54 -15.19 -12.13
N GLY A 416 -13.45 -15.59 -11.48
CA GLY A 416 -12.49 -14.67 -10.87
C GLY A 416 -12.86 -14.24 -9.44
N LEU A 417 -14.10 -14.49 -8.99
CA LEU A 417 -14.48 -14.37 -7.59
C LEU A 417 -13.74 -15.44 -6.78
N ASP A 418 -13.00 -15.02 -5.75
CA ASP A 418 -12.21 -15.89 -4.89
C ASP A 418 -12.96 -16.29 -3.63
N ALA A 419 -13.75 -15.35 -3.07
CA ALA A 419 -14.58 -15.62 -1.91
C ALA A 419 -15.71 -14.60 -1.76
N LEU A 420 -16.81 -15.05 -1.16
CA LEU A 420 -17.73 -14.18 -0.43
C LEU A 420 -17.22 -14.08 1.01
N LEU A 421 -17.20 -12.88 1.57
CA LEU A 421 -16.71 -12.59 2.91
C LEU A 421 -17.75 -11.78 3.67
N TRP A 422 -17.70 -11.84 5.00
CA TRP A 422 -18.33 -10.81 5.83
C TRP A 422 -17.21 -9.90 6.32
N VAL A 423 -17.01 -8.81 5.60
CA VAL A 423 -15.95 -7.84 5.89
C VAL A 423 -16.43 -6.91 6.98
N LYS A 424 -17.57 -6.23 6.79
CA LYS A 424 -18.30 -5.54 7.87
C LYS A 424 -18.93 -6.56 8.82
N LEU A 425 -18.92 -6.26 10.12
CA LEU A 425 -19.58 -7.05 11.15
C LEU A 425 -21.06 -6.63 11.25
N PRO A 426 -22.03 -7.50 10.90
CA PRO A 426 -23.45 -7.16 11.04
C PRO A 426 -23.82 -6.84 12.49
N GLY A 427 -24.47 -5.70 12.69
CA GLY A 427 -24.82 -5.18 14.02
C GLY A 427 -23.90 -4.08 14.53
N GLU A 428 -22.72 -3.87 13.93
CA GLU A 428 -21.94 -2.66 14.19
C GLU A 428 -22.48 -1.49 13.37
N SER A 429 -22.66 -0.34 14.01
CA SER A 429 -23.18 0.85 13.36
C SER A 429 -22.22 1.45 12.33
N ASP A 430 -22.77 2.14 11.35
CA ASP A 430 -22.03 2.92 10.34
C ASP A 430 -21.77 4.37 10.81
N GLY A 431 -22.43 4.82 11.89
CA GLY A 431 -22.40 6.21 12.36
C GLY A 431 -23.72 6.60 13.03
N THR A 432 -23.85 7.85 13.50
CA THR A 432 -25.03 8.30 14.25
C THR A 432 -26.30 8.51 13.42
N CYS A 433 -26.23 8.21 12.12
CA CYS A 433 -27.32 8.27 11.16
C CYS A 433 -28.41 7.22 11.43
N ASN A 434 -29.66 7.51 11.01
CA ASN A 434 -30.80 6.59 11.12
C ASN A 434 -31.00 6.00 12.54
N GLY A 435 -30.66 6.79 13.57
CA GLY A 435 -30.78 6.42 14.97
C GLY A 435 -29.69 5.45 15.47
N GLY A 436 -28.60 5.29 14.72
CA GLY A 436 -27.47 4.46 15.13
C GLY A 436 -26.59 5.12 16.21
N PRO A 437 -25.81 4.32 16.94
CA PRO A 437 -24.74 4.81 17.81
C PRO A 437 -23.52 5.30 16.99
N SER A 438 -22.39 5.59 17.65
CA SER A 438 -21.14 5.91 16.95
C SER A 438 -20.70 4.78 16.01
N ALA A 439 -19.99 5.11 14.94
CA ALA A 439 -19.46 4.13 14.00
C ALA A 439 -18.65 3.04 14.74
N GLY A 440 -18.91 1.78 14.41
CA GLY A 440 -18.30 0.60 15.05
C GLY A 440 -18.94 0.17 16.37
N ALA A 441 -19.82 0.96 16.99
CA ALA A 441 -20.51 0.54 18.21
C ALA A 441 -21.63 -0.47 17.90
N TRP A 442 -21.85 -1.40 18.83
CA TRP A 442 -22.93 -2.39 18.73
C TRP A 442 -24.31 -1.72 18.72
N PHE A 443 -25.12 -2.09 17.73
CA PHE A 443 -26.49 -1.66 17.55
C PHE A 443 -27.41 -2.90 17.49
N GLN A 444 -27.90 -3.33 18.66
CA GLN A 444 -28.70 -4.55 18.80
C GLN A 444 -29.91 -4.58 17.85
N ASP A 445 -30.63 -3.47 17.72
CA ASP A 445 -31.86 -3.43 16.93
C ASP A 445 -31.60 -3.69 15.44
N ILE A 446 -30.54 -3.11 14.87
CA ILE A 446 -30.18 -3.36 13.46
C ILE A 446 -29.66 -4.79 13.28
N ALA A 447 -28.96 -5.35 14.27
CA ALA A 447 -28.47 -6.73 14.23
C ALA A 447 -29.64 -7.73 14.15
N LEU A 448 -30.63 -7.57 15.03
CA LEU A 448 -31.84 -8.41 15.05
C LEU A 448 -32.67 -8.23 13.77
N GLU A 449 -32.76 -7.01 13.24
CA GLU A 449 -33.46 -6.73 11.99
C GLU A 449 -32.80 -7.42 10.78
N LEU A 450 -31.47 -7.27 10.63
CA LEU A 450 -30.70 -7.95 9.59
C LEU A 450 -30.91 -9.46 9.65
N ALA A 451 -30.86 -10.05 10.85
CA ALA A 451 -31.01 -11.49 11.06
C ALA A 451 -32.44 -12.00 10.82
N ARG A 452 -33.46 -11.19 11.14
CA ARG A 452 -34.87 -11.50 10.86
C ARG A 452 -35.17 -11.48 9.36
N ASN A 453 -34.59 -10.52 8.65
CA ASN A 453 -34.82 -10.36 7.22
C ASN A 453 -33.99 -11.34 6.36
N ALA A 454 -33.00 -12.01 6.95
CA ALA A 454 -32.20 -13.03 6.29
C ALA A 454 -33.06 -14.22 5.84
N LYS A 455 -32.82 -14.72 4.63
CA LYS A 455 -33.59 -15.83 4.01
C LYS A 455 -33.23 -17.23 4.56
N TRP A 456 -32.35 -17.30 5.56
CA TRP A 456 -31.81 -18.55 6.12
C TRP A 456 -31.69 -18.44 7.63
#